data_AF-G5HCD4-F1
#
_entry.id   AF-G5HCD4-F1
#
_cell.length_a   1.000
_cell.length_b   1.000
_cell.length_c   1.000
_cell.angle_alpha   90.00
_cell.angle_beta   90.00
_cell.angle_gamma   90.00
#
_symmetry.space_group_name_H-M   'P 1'
#
loop_
_entity.id
_entity.type
_entity.pdbx_description
1 polymer ?
#
loop_
_entity_poly.entity_id
_entity_poly.type
_entity_poly.pdbx_seq_one_letter_code
_entity_poly.pdbx_strand_id
1 'polypeptide(L)'
;MLYVDKKKHTGLARYTYNDLKTLYKKYHVKAEKNNFESQDAKDATLELEKIFNELIDIQNKFDYNFFIKEWDRIFTKHYIRRYEYREDKNLDKLGFLIEIRKYFKFPYMCTTNNTTIRLDSNNIPITKDIAEYLNKFGDGVDFFIIVVKGLFDDSVSVEFFDKDKPPRAKFDNFEFRKIPGKFRFNVEK
;
A
#
# COMPACT_ATOMS: atom_id res chain seq x y z
N MET A 1 -3.49 0.13 12.75
CA MET A 1 -2.69 1.31 13.14
C MET A 1 -1.20 0.98 13.00
N LEU A 2 -0.57 1.41 11.91
CA LEU A 2 0.89 1.28 11.74
C LEU A 2 1.57 2.53 12.29
N TYR A 3 2.25 2.38 13.42
CA TYR A 3 3.23 3.34 13.91
C TYR A 3 4.41 3.37 12.91
N VAL A 4 4.63 4.51 12.28
CA VAL A 4 5.86 4.80 11.53
C VAL A 4 6.73 5.64 12.45
N ASP A 5 7.68 4.98 13.10
CA ASP A 5 8.75 5.63 13.85
C ASP A 5 9.62 6.43 12.88
N LYS A 6 9.79 7.73 13.16
CA LYS A 6 10.34 8.72 12.23
C LYS A 6 11.85 8.59 11.98
N LYS A 7 12.54 7.61 12.57
CA LYS A 7 13.98 7.41 12.37
C LYS A 7 14.39 5.94 12.48
N LYS A 8 14.19 5.17 11.41
CA LYS A 8 15.10 4.13 10.91
C LYS A 8 14.51 3.45 9.67
N HIS A 9 15.34 3.29 8.66
CA HIS A 9 15.03 2.63 7.40
C HIS A 9 14.63 1.16 7.59
N THR A 10 13.33 0.86 7.74
CA THR A 10 12.76 -0.48 7.49
C THR A 10 11.24 -0.36 7.32
N GLY A 11 10.77 -0.32 6.07
CA GLY A 11 9.34 -0.27 5.74
C GLY A 11 9.09 0.64 4.53
N LEU A 12 8.54 0.08 3.46
CA LEU A 12 8.22 0.72 2.18
C LEU A 12 7.07 1.74 2.31
N ALA A 13 7.17 2.72 3.21
CA ALA A 13 6.23 3.83 3.38
C ALA A 13 7.02 5.14 3.54
N ARG A 14 7.56 5.66 2.43
CA ARG A 14 8.39 6.88 2.45
C ARG A 14 7.61 8.19 2.32
N TYR A 15 6.46 8.18 1.64
CA TYR A 15 5.65 9.38 1.45
C TYR A 15 4.22 9.15 1.91
N THR A 16 3.78 9.98 2.86
CA THR A 16 2.41 10.03 3.36
C THR A 16 1.60 11.09 2.62
N TYR A 17 0.28 11.02 2.75
CA TYR A 17 -0.62 12.09 2.29
C TYR A 17 -0.22 13.47 2.85
N ASN A 18 0.27 13.52 4.09
CA ASN A 18 0.72 14.77 4.71
C ASN A 18 2.01 15.31 4.10
N ASP A 19 2.92 14.44 3.64
CA ASP A 19 4.14 14.86 2.95
C ASP A 19 3.79 15.48 1.59
N LEU A 20 2.85 14.86 0.86
CA LEU A 20 2.32 15.43 -0.38
C LEU A 20 1.56 16.74 -0.16
N LYS A 21 0.75 16.83 0.90
CA LYS A 21 0.06 18.06 1.29
C LYS A 21 1.03 19.18 1.68
N THR A 22 2.14 18.83 2.32
CA THR A 22 3.20 19.78 2.69
C THR A 22 3.92 20.29 1.46
N LEU A 23 4.25 19.39 0.52
CA LEU A 23 4.81 19.74 -0.77
C LEU A 23 3.87 20.66 -1.57
N TYR A 24 2.57 20.32 -1.62
CA TYR A 24 1.55 21.16 -2.23
C TYR A 24 1.54 22.55 -1.61
N LYS A 25 1.46 22.67 -0.27
CA LYS A 25 1.44 23.98 0.40
C LYS A 25 2.72 24.80 0.15
N LYS A 26 3.89 24.16 0.16
CA LYS A 26 5.20 24.79 -0.08
C LYS A 26 5.24 25.53 -1.42
N TYR A 27 4.64 24.94 -2.46
CA TYR A 27 4.66 25.51 -3.80
C TYR A 27 3.37 26.24 -4.17
N HIS A 28 2.21 25.87 -3.63
CA HIS A 28 0.92 26.51 -3.90
C HIS A 28 0.88 27.96 -3.41
N VAL A 29 1.36 28.23 -2.20
CA VAL A 29 1.45 29.60 -1.64
C VAL A 29 2.37 30.50 -2.47
N LYS A 30 3.33 29.90 -3.19
CA LYS A 30 4.23 30.61 -4.10
C LYS A 30 3.70 30.68 -5.54
N ALA A 31 2.88 29.71 -5.95
CA ALA A 31 2.31 29.60 -7.28
C ALA A 31 1.19 30.61 -7.54
N GLU A 32 0.44 31.03 -6.52
CA GLU A 32 -0.58 32.10 -6.65
C GLU A 32 0.00 33.45 -7.15
N LYS A 33 1.33 33.63 -7.08
CA LYS A 33 2.04 34.83 -7.53
C LYS A 33 2.93 34.62 -8.76
N ASN A 34 2.93 33.43 -9.35
CA ASN A 34 3.92 33.02 -10.36
C ASN A 34 3.26 32.48 -11.64
N ASN A 35 3.91 32.72 -12.78
CA ASN A 35 3.63 32.04 -14.04
C ASN A 35 4.37 30.68 -14.09
N PHE A 36 3.99 29.80 -15.03
CA PHE A 36 4.61 28.48 -15.21
C PHE A 36 6.13 28.53 -15.49
N GLU A 37 6.66 29.68 -15.90
CA GLU A 37 8.08 29.90 -16.16
C GLU A 37 8.93 30.24 -14.92
N SER A 38 8.30 30.48 -13.77
CA SER A 38 8.99 30.90 -12.56
C SER A 38 9.99 29.84 -12.05
N GLN A 39 11.02 30.31 -11.34
CA GLN A 39 11.98 29.39 -10.71
C GLN A 39 11.30 28.46 -9.70
N ASP A 40 10.28 28.95 -8.98
CA ASP A 40 9.52 28.12 -8.04
C ASP A 40 8.74 26.99 -8.75
N ALA A 41 8.21 27.24 -9.96
CA ALA A 41 7.54 26.21 -10.77
C ALA A 41 8.54 25.13 -11.24
N LYS A 42 9.76 25.54 -11.63
CA LYS A 42 10.85 24.63 -11.99
C LYS A 42 11.32 23.80 -10.78
N ASP A 43 11.49 24.42 -9.63
CA ASP A 43 11.89 23.74 -8.40
C ASP A 43 10.83 22.74 -7.91
N ALA A 44 9.55 23.13 -7.97
CA ALA A 44 8.42 22.23 -7.68
C ALA A 44 8.42 21.01 -8.60
N THR A 45 8.64 21.25 -9.89
CA THR A 45 8.69 20.21 -10.91
C THR A 45 9.79 19.21 -10.61
N LEU A 46 11.02 19.67 -10.38
CA LEU A 46 12.17 18.80 -10.04
C LEU A 46 11.94 17.98 -8.78
N GLU A 47 11.31 18.56 -7.74
CA GLU A 47 11.00 17.84 -6.51
C GLU A 47 9.93 16.76 -6.74
N LEU A 48 8.90 17.05 -7.54
CA LEU A 48 7.90 16.07 -7.95
C LEU A 48 8.52 14.93 -8.78
N GLU A 49 9.37 15.24 -9.77
CA GLU A 49 10.09 14.22 -10.55
C GLU A 49 10.87 13.27 -9.65
N LYS A 50 11.59 13.82 -8.67
CA LYS A 50 12.37 13.03 -7.72
C LYS A 50 11.48 12.08 -6.92
N ILE A 51 10.35 12.57 -6.42
CA ILE A 51 9.38 11.75 -5.68
C ILE A 51 8.80 10.65 -6.57
N PHE A 52 8.32 10.98 -7.78
CA PHE A 52 7.75 9.98 -8.69
C PHE A 52 8.78 8.91 -9.09
N ASN A 53 10.01 9.31 -9.38
CA ASN A 53 11.07 8.37 -9.74
C ASN A 53 11.47 7.47 -8.57
N GLU A 54 11.52 8.00 -7.35
CA GLU A 54 11.75 7.18 -6.16
C GLU A 54 10.62 6.17 -5.93
N LEU A 55 9.37 6.57 -6.15
CA LEU A 55 8.22 5.66 -6.04
C LEU A 55 8.23 4.59 -7.14
N ILE A 56 8.64 4.93 -8.36
CA ILE A 56 8.83 3.96 -9.46
C ILE A 56 9.90 2.93 -9.06
N ASP A 57 11.03 3.39 -8.53
CA ASP A 57 12.10 2.52 -8.07
C ASP A 57 11.63 1.60 -6.94
N ILE A 58 10.82 2.10 -6.01
CA ILE A 58 10.19 1.32 -4.94
C ILE A 58 9.29 0.22 -5.50
N GLN A 59 8.39 0.56 -6.44
CA GLN A 59 7.51 -0.42 -7.06
C GLN A 59 8.32 -1.48 -7.84
N ASN A 60 9.31 -1.04 -8.61
CA ASN A 60 10.15 -1.93 -9.42
C ASN A 60 11.02 -2.85 -8.57
N LYS A 61 11.38 -2.44 -7.34
CA LYS A 61 12.15 -3.24 -6.37
C LYS A 61 11.28 -4.02 -5.38
N PHE A 62 9.97 -4.09 -5.60
CA PHE A 62 9.09 -4.90 -4.76
C PHE A 62 9.57 -6.36 -4.73
N ASP A 63 9.66 -6.90 -3.52
CA ASP A 63 10.04 -8.28 -3.23
C ASP A 63 8.91 -8.92 -2.41
N TYR A 64 8.29 -9.95 -3.00
CA TYR A 64 7.18 -10.66 -2.40
C TYR A 64 7.56 -11.38 -1.10
N ASN A 65 8.76 -11.98 -1.04
CA ASN A 65 9.21 -12.72 0.15
C ASN A 65 9.45 -11.75 1.31
N PHE A 66 10.05 -10.59 1.04
CA PHE A 66 10.19 -9.54 2.03
C PHE A 66 8.82 -9.01 2.48
N PHE A 67 7.88 -8.83 1.55
CA PHE A 67 6.51 -8.41 1.86
C PHE A 67 5.80 -9.39 2.80
N ILE A 68 5.83 -10.70 2.52
CA ILE A 68 5.21 -11.72 3.37
C ILE A 68 5.89 -11.80 4.74
N LYS A 69 7.22 -11.66 4.81
CA LYS A 69 7.93 -11.60 6.09
C LYS A 69 7.48 -10.43 6.97
N GLU A 70 7.32 -9.25 6.38
CA GLU A 70 6.83 -8.08 7.13
C GLU A 70 5.34 -8.20 7.48
N TRP A 71 4.53 -8.79 6.59
CA TRP A 71 3.15 -9.14 6.87
C TRP A 71 3.05 -10.04 8.10
N ASP A 72 3.79 -11.15 8.13
CA ASP A 72 3.83 -12.09 9.25
C ASP A 72 4.19 -11.38 10.56
N ARG A 73 5.28 -10.60 10.54
CA ARG A 73 5.76 -9.87 11.72
C ARG A 73 4.69 -8.95 12.30
N ILE A 74 4.00 -8.19 11.45
CA ILE A 74 2.95 -7.25 11.87
C ILE A 74 1.69 -8.00 12.31
N PHE A 75 1.24 -8.96 11.51
CA PHE A 75 0.03 -9.73 11.78
C PHE A 75 0.17 -10.48 13.11
N THR A 76 1.23 -11.26 13.28
CA THR A 76 1.47 -12.08 14.46
C THR A 76 1.55 -11.22 15.73
N LYS A 77 2.20 -10.06 15.67
CA LYS A 77 2.22 -9.09 16.79
C LYS A 77 0.82 -8.71 17.28
N HIS A 78 -0.14 -8.54 16.37
CA HIS A 78 -1.51 -8.21 16.74
C HIS A 78 -2.35 -9.44 17.06
N TYR A 79 -2.16 -10.53 16.32
CA TYR A 79 -2.91 -11.76 16.49
C TYR A 79 -2.71 -12.39 17.87
N ILE A 80 -1.49 -12.41 18.42
CA ILE A 80 -1.26 -12.97 19.76
C ILE A 80 -2.03 -12.23 20.86
N ARG A 81 -2.37 -10.95 20.64
CA ARG A 81 -3.09 -10.07 21.58
C ARG A 81 -4.60 -10.02 21.35
N ARG A 82 -5.13 -10.84 20.44
CA ARG A 82 -6.55 -10.78 20.05
C ARG A 82 -7.52 -10.95 21.22
N TYR A 83 -7.23 -11.85 22.17
CA TYR A 83 -8.08 -12.03 23.35
C TYR A 83 -8.04 -10.81 24.26
N GLU A 84 -6.86 -10.21 24.50
CA GLU A 84 -6.71 -8.94 25.23
C GLU A 84 -7.56 -7.84 24.57
N TYR A 85 -7.48 -7.67 23.25
CA TYR A 85 -8.25 -6.64 22.55
C TYR A 85 -9.76 -6.81 22.70
N ARG A 86 -10.23 -8.06 22.74
CA ARG A 86 -11.65 -8.37 22.92
C ARG A 86 -12.12 -8.08 24.34
N GLU A 87 -11.35 -8.52 25.33
CA GLU A 87 -11.65 -8.33 26.76
C GLU A 87 -11.57 -6.85 27.17
N ASP A 88 -10.46 -6.16 26.85
CA ASP A 88 -10.21 -4.75 27.22
C ASP A 88 -11.31 -3.79 26.72
N LYS A 89 -11.99 -4.18 25.65
CA LYS A 89 -13.02 -3.37 24.97
C LYS A 89 -14.41 -3.96 25.09
N ASN A 90 -14.58 -5.06 25.82
CA ASN A 90 -15.83 -5.79 25.98
C ASN A 90 -16.57 -5.98 24.63
N LEU A 91 -15.84 -6.52 23.64
CA LEU A 91 -16.33 -6.65 22.27
C LEU A 91 -17.01 -8.00 22.04
N ASP A 92 -18.23 -7.97 21.48
CA ASP A 92 -18.91 -9.19 21.02
C ASP A 92 -18.20 -9.83 19.81
N LYS A 93 -17.60 -8.99 18.97
CA LYS A 93 -16.83 -9.41 17.79
C LYS A 93 -15.56 -8.60 17.65
N LEU A 94 -14.50 -9.27 17.22
CA LEU A 94 -13.19 -8.72 16.92
C LEU A 94 -12.84 -9.01 15.45
N GLY A 95 -12.40 -7.98 14.74
CA GLY A 95 -11.82 -8.15 13.41
C GLY A 95 -10.60 -7.28 13.20
N PHE A 96 -9.78 -7.66 12.23
CA PHE A 96 -8.59 -6.89 11.87
C PHE A 96 -8.80 -6.10 10.58
N LEU A 97 -8.52 -4.79 10.67
CA LEU A 97 -8.42 -3.90 9.52
C LEU A 97 -6.96 -3.86 9.04
N ILE A 98 -6.75 -4.27 7.80
CA ILE A 98 -5.46 -4.26 7.11
C ILE A 98 -5.52 -3.20 6.01
N GLU A 99 -4.75 -2.14 6.16
CA GLU A 99 -4.67 -1.07 5.17
C GLU A 99 -3.38 -1.20 4.35
N ILE A 100 -3.54 -1.21 3.03
CA ILE A 100 -2.46 -1.26 2.05
C ILE A 100 -2.50 0.01 1.21
N ARG A 101 -1.38 0.71 1.13
CA ARG A 101 -1.25 1.90 0.27
C ARG A 101 -0.66 1.51 -1.07
N LYS A 102 -1.21 2.08 -2.14
CA LYS A 102 -0.65 1.99 -3.48
C LYS A 102 -0.10 3.32 -3.96
N TYR A 103 1.07 3.27 -4.59
CA TYR A 103 1.71 4.45 -5.15
C TYR A 103 1.18 4.75 -6.55
N PHE A 104 1.09 3.75 -7.42
CA PHE A 104 0.59 3.89 -8.78
C PHE A 104 -0.55 2.90 -9.06
N LYS A 105 -1.12 2.96 -10.27
CA LYS A 105 -2.12 1.99 -10.74
C LYS A 105 -1.49 0.58 -10.80
N PHE A 106 -2.21 -0.43 -10.32
CA PHE A 106 -1.72 -1.82 -10.29
C PHE A 106 -2.24 -2.67 -11.45
N PRO A 107 -1.38 -2.99 -12.41
CA PRO A 107 -1.33 -4.32 -12.98
C PRO A 107 -0.42 -5.16 -12.08
N TYR A 108 -0.97 -6.17 -11.44
CA TYR A 108 -0.16 -7.20 -10.79
C TYR A 108 0.29 -8.21 -11.84
N MET A 109 1.50 -8.73 -11.70
CA MET A 109 1.93 -9.94 -12.39
C MET A 109 1.84 -11.07 -11.36
N CYS A 110 0.80 -11.89 -11.47
CA CYS A 110 0.51 -12.96 -10.53
C CYS A 110 1.01 -14.29 -11.09
N THR A 111 1.70 -15.07 -10.26
CA THR A 111 2.16 -16.41 -10.66
C THR A 111 1.25 -17.47 -10.04
N THR A 112 0.84 -18.45 -10.84
CA THR A 112 0.17 -19.67 -10.38
C THR A 112 0.64 -20.84 -11.22
N ASN A 113 1.04 -21.97 -10.61
CA ASN A 113 1.47 -23.17 -11.35
C ASN A 113 2.48 -22.85 -12.47
N ASN A 114 3.53 -22.08 -12.17
CA ASN A 114 4.55 -21.59 -13.10
C ASN A 114 4.03 -20.72 -14.27
N THR A 115 2.77 -20.33 -14.26
CA THR A 115 2.19 -19.41 -15.24
C THR A 115 2.08 -18.03 -14.64
N THR A 116 2.63 -17.02 -15.32
CA THR A 116 2.46 -15.62 -14.92
C THR A 116 1.34 -14.98 -15.74
N ILE A 117 0.36 -14.41 -15.05
CA ILE A 117 -0.74 -13.67 -15.67
C ILE A 117 -0.76 -12.23 -15.18
N ARG A 118 -1.18 -11.31 -16.04
CA ARG A 118 -1.49 -9.95 -15.63
C ARG A 118 -2.87 -9.93 -14.98
N LEU A 119 -2.95 -9.36 -13.79
CA LEU A 119 -4.19 -9.10 -13.08
C LEU A 119 -4.41 -7.58 -12.95
N ASP A 120 -5.40 -7.07 -13.67
CA ASP A 120 -5.85 -5.68 -13.57
C ASP A 120 -6.90 -5.58 -12.45
N SER A 121 -6.43 -5.49 -11.21
CA SER A 121 -7.25 -5.44 -10.00
C SER A 121 -6.87 -4.25 -9.12
N ASN A 122 -7.86 -3.62 -8.50
CA ASN A 122 -7.61 -2.64 -7.44
C ASN A 122 -7.39 -3.29 -6.07
N ASN A 123 -7.80 -4.57 -5.92
CA ASN A 123 -7.56 -5.38 -4.74
C ASN A 123 -6.19 -6.07 -4.81
N ILE A 124 -5.61 -6.34 -3.63
CA ILE A 124 -4.39 -7.15 -3.54
C ILE A 124 -4.69 -8.60 -4.00
N PRO A 125 -3.80 -9.23 -4.80
CA PRO A 125 -3.95 -10.64 -5.13
C PRO A 125 -3.89 -11.48 -3.86
N ILE A 126 -4.93 -12.29 -3.61
CA ILE A 126 -4.94 -13.23 -2.49
C ILE A 126 -4.07 -14.43 -2.85
N THR A 127 -2.87 -14.45 -2.29
CA THR A 127 -1.93 -15.57 -2.40
C THR A 127 -2.19 -16.64 -1.36
N LYS A 128 -1.53 -17.80 -1.50
CA LYS A 128 -1.56 -18.87 -0.48
C LYS A 128 -1.15 -18.35 0.89
N ASP A 129 -0.01 -17.66 0.99
CA ASP A 129 0.48 -17.11 2.25
C ASP A 129 -0.54 -16.15 2.89
N ILE A 130 -1.10 -15.21 2.11
CA ILE A 130 -2.10 -14.26 2.61
C ILE A 130 -3.36 -14.99 3.08
N ALA A 131 -3.84 -15.97 2.32
CA ALA A 131 -5.04 -16.73 2.67
C ALA A 131 -4.85 -17.52 3.98
N GLU A 132 -3.67 -18.06 4.25
CA GLU A 132 -3.39 -18.77 5.51
C GLU A 132 -3.58 -17.87 6.75
N TYR A 133 -3.13 -16.61 6.69
CA TYR A 133 -3.35 -15.66 7.79
C TYR A 133 -4.83 -15.28 7.95
N LEU A 134 -5.49 -15.01 6.83
CA LEU A 134 -6.87 -14.54 6.82
C LEU A 134 -7.88 -15.66 7.12
N ASN A 135 -7.51 -16.93 7.01
CA ASN A 135 -8.35 -18.08 7.35
C ASN A 135 -8.34 -18.44 8.85
N LYS A 136 -7.68 -17.66 9.71
CA LYS A 136 -7.65 -17.87 11.18
C LYS A 136 -8.95 -17.44 11.88
N PHE A 137 -10.10 -17.73 11.27
CA PHE A 137 -11.42 -17.46 11.85
C PHE A 137 -11.73 -18.40 13.01
N GLY A 138 -12.56 -17.95 13.95
CA GLY A 138 -13.01 -18.78 15.08
C GLY A 138 -11.99 -18.89 16.21
N ASP A 139 -10.72 -18.64 15.93
CA ASP A 139 -9.65 -18.57 16.92
C ASP A 139 -9.57 -17.17 17.58
N GLY A 140 -10.70 -16.57 17.95
CA GLY A 140 -10.75 -15.24 18.56
C GLY A 140 -10.67 -14.07 17.57
N VAL A 141 -10.74 -14.32 16.26
CA VAL A 141 -10.99 -13.32 15.22
C VAL A 141 -12.22 -13.74 14.41
N ASP A 142 -13.16 -12.81 14.22
CA ASP A 142 -14.45 -13.06 13.57
C ASP A 142 -14.44 -12.64 12.09
N PHE A 143 -13.67 -11.60 11.74
CA PHE A 143 -13.62 -11.08 10.38
C PHE A 143 -12.31 -10.32 10.08
N PHE A 144 -12.01 -10.19 8.79
CA PHE A 144 -10.94 -9.34 8.27
C PHE A 144 -11.50 -8.34 7.27
N ILE A 145 -10.93 -7.13 7.29
CA ILE A 145 -11.19 -6.09 6.29
C ILE A 145 -9.85 -5.72 5.67
N ILE A 146 -9.69 -5.95 4.36
CA ILE A 146 -8.55 -5.44 3.60
C ILE A 146 -9.00 -4.20 2.85
N VAL A 147 -8.28 -3.11 3.04
CA VAL A 147 -8.53 -1.85 2.33
C VAL A 147 -7.28 -1.48 1.54
N VAL A 148 -7.41 -1.35 0.23
CA VAL A 148 -6.36 -0.82 -0.65
C VAL A 148 -6.71 0.61 -1.02
N LYS A 149 -5.83 1.56 -0.69
CA LYS A 149 -6.04 3.00 -0.96
C LYS A 149 -4.96 3.56 -1.88
N GLY A 150 -5.39 4.34 -2.87
CA GLY A 150 -4.53 5.19 -3.68
C GLY A 150 -3.79 6.25 -2.88
N LEU A 151 -2.52 6.51 -3.24
CA LEU A 151 -1.80 7.69 -2.77
C LEU A 151 -2.09 8.92 -3.66
N PHE A 152 -2.13 8.73 -4.98
CA PHE A 152 -2.33 9.79 -5.98
C PHE A 152 -3.68 9.72 -6.68
N ASP A 153 -4.50 8.72 -6.36
CA ASP A 153 -5.86 8.60 -6.88
C ASP A 153 -6.84 8.41 -5.71
N ASP A 154 -8.10 8.79 -5.93
CA ASP A 154 -9.18 8.61 -4.94
C ASP A 154 -9.69 7.17 -4.91
N SER A 155 -8.96 6.21 -5.52
CA SER A 155 -9.44 4.85 -5.56
C SER A 155 -9.30 4.18 -4.19
N VAL A 156 -10.38 3.54 -3.79
CA VAL A 156 -10.46 2.74 -2.59
C VAL A 156 -11.09 1.42 -2.98
N SER A 157 -10.46 0.34 -2.57
CA SER A 157 -11.03 -0.99 -2.67
C SER A 157 -11.10 -1.63 -1.30
N VAL A 158 -12.18 -2.35 -1.04
CA VAL A 158 -12.46 -2.96 0.26
C VAL A 158 -12.87 -4.40 0.03
N GLU A 159 -12.20 -5.32 0.72
CA GLU A 159 -12.55 -6.73 0.77
C GLU A 159 -12.85 -7.13 2.20
N PHE A 160 -13.98 -7.81 2.38
CA PHE A 160 -14.42 -8.34 3.66
C PHE A 160 -14.38 -9.86 3.61
N PHE A 161 -13.77 -10.45 4.64
CA PHE A 161 -13.65 -11.89 4.81
C PHE A 161 -14.13 -12.30 6.20
N ASP A 162 -14.92 -13.35 6.26
CA ASP A 162 -15.36 -14.01 7.50
C ASP A 162 -15.43 -15.52 7.28
N LYS A 163 -15.91 -16.25 8.29
CA LYS A 163 -16.08 -17.71 8.23
C LYS A 163 -17.00 -18.17 7.08
N ASP A 164 -17.98 -17.36 6.70
CA ASP A 164 -19.00 -17.70 5.70
C ASP A 164 -18.50 -17.35 4.28
N LYS A 165 -17.58 -16.38 4.19
CA LYS A 165 -16.90 -15.94 2.98
C LYS A 165 -15.37 -15.95 3.19
N PRO A 166 -14.76 -17.14 3.33
CA PRO A 166 -13.33 -17.24 3.57
C PRO A 166 -12.53 -16.83 2.32
N PRO A 167 -11.33 -16.25 2.51
CA PRO A 167 -10.41 -15.96 1.42
C PRO A 167 -9.99 -17.25 0.72
N ARG A 168 -9.99 -17.22 -0.62
CA ARG A 168 -9.52 -18.32 -1.46
C ARG A 168 -8.23 -17.89 -2.13
N ALA A 169 -7.16 -18.62 -1.87
CA ALA A 169 -5.89 -18.44 -2.57
C ALA A 169 -6.09 -18.67 -4.06
N LYS A 170 -5.70 -17.69 -4.87
CA LYS A 170 -5.77 -17.76 -6.35
C LYS A 170 -4.39 -17.81 -6.99
N PHE A 171 -3.36 -17.42 -6.25
CA PHE A 171 -2.02 -17.21 -6.75
C PHE A 171 -0.98 -17.74 -5.75
N ASP A 172 0.19 -18.13 -6.25
CA ASP A 172 1.33 -18.53 -5.43
C ASP A 172 2.12 -17.29 -4.97
N ASN A 173 2.28 -16.31 -5.85
CA ASN A 173 2.92 -15.03 -5.55
C ASN A 173 2.38 -13.92 -6.48
N PHE A 174 2.80 -12.69 -6.22
CA PHE A 174 2.65 -11.60 -7.17
C PHE A 174 3.84 -10.65 -7.12
N GLU A 175 4.03 -9.91 -8.20
CA GLU A 175 4.79 -8.66 -8.19
C GLU A 175 3.98 -7.54 -8.83
N PHE A 176 4.42 -6.30 -8.64
CA PHE A 176 3.89 -5.19 -9.42
C PHE A 176 4.49 -5.19 -10.82
N ARG A 177 3.68 -4.90 -11.84
CA ARG A 177 4.19 -4.64 -13.18
C ARG A 177 5.23 -3.54 -13.10
N LYS A 178 6.41 -3.82 -13.67
CA LYS A 178 7.50 -2.84 -13.73
C LYS A 178 7.08 -1.66 -14.59
N ILE A 179 7.36 -0.46 -14.12
CA ILE A 179 7.19 0.78 -14.88
C ILE A 179 8.51 1.04 -15.59
N PRO A 180 8.56 0.97 -16.94
CA PRO A 180 9.78 1.25 -17.67
C PRO A 180 10.08 2.76 -17.68
N GLY A 181 11.36 3.11 -17.59
CA GLY A 181 11.82 4.49 -17.68
C GLY A 181 11.68 5.29 -16.39
N LYS A 182 11.91 6.60 -16.52
CA LYS A 182 11.82 7.58 -15.44
C LYS A 182 10.81 8.66 -15.81
N PHE A 183 10.07 9.14 -14.81
CA PHE A 183 9.17 10.27 -14.96
C PHE A 183 9.99 11.55 -15.21
N ARG A 184 9.60 12.30 -16.23
CA ARG A 184 10.13 13.63 -16.57
C ARG A 184 8.96 14.53 -16.94
N PHE A 185 8.90 15.71 -16.35
CA PHE A 185 8.00 16.78 -16.76
C PHE A 185 8.73 17.65 -17.78
N ASN A 186 8.26 17.64 -19.02
CA ASN A 186 8.66 18.67 -19.97
C ASN A 186 7.86 19.92 -19.65
N VAL A 187 8.46 20.85 -18.92
CA VAL A 187 7.94 22.22 -18.84
C VAL A 187 8.35 22.86 -20.17
N GLU A 188 7.46 22.82 -21.16
CA GLU A 188 7.64 23.60 -22.38
C GLU A 188 7.79 25.08 -21.98
N LYS A 189 8.74 25.74 -22.65
CA LYS A 189 9.02 27.17 -22.45
C LYS A 189 7.91 28.02 -23.03
#